data_AF-A0AAV5J8E7-F1
#
_entry.id   AF-A0AAV5J8E7-F1
#
_cell.length_a   1.000
_cell.length_b   1.000
_cell.length_c   1.000
_cell.angle_alpha   90.00
_cell.angle_beta   90.00
_cell.angle_gamma   90.00
#
_symmetry.space_group_name_H-M   'P 1'
#
loop_
_entity.id
_entity.type
_entity.pdbx_description
1 polymer ?
#
loop_
_entity_poly.entity_id
_entity_poly.type
_entity_poly.pdbx_seq_one_letter_code
_entity_poly.pdbx_strand_id
1 'polypeptide(L)' 'MESDPPTRIMVAVNQSTIKGYPHASISSRGAFDWTLRKIVRSNTAGFKLLFLHVQVPDEDGSRFSLPLFILTVVF' A
#
# COMPACT_ATOMS: atom_id res chain seq x y z
N MET A 1 -29.04 15.45 -7.86
CA MET A 1 -27.82 15.81 -7.12
C MET A 1 -26.77 14.81 -7.54
N GLU A 2 -25.78 15.26 -8.29
CA GLU A 2 -24.64 14.42 -8.68
C GLU A 2 -23.77 14.26 -7.44
N SER A 3 -23.69 13.04 -6.91
CA SER A 3 -22.83 12.74 -5.76
C SER A 3 -21.37 12.90 -6.20
N ASP A 4 -20.57 13.63 -5.43
CA ASP A 4 -19.14 13.75 -5.70
C ASP A 4 -18.51 12.36 -5.92
N PRO A 5 -17.62 12.21 -6.91
CA PRO A 5 -17.00 10.92 -7.21
C PRO A 5 -16.21 10.43 -5.99
N PRO A 6 -16.26 9.12 -5.66
CA PRO A 6 -15.55 8.56 -4.51
C PRO A 6 -14.05 8.86 -4.55
N THR A 7 -13.50 9.26 -3.40
CA THR A 7 -12.07 9.56 -3.24
C THR A 7 -11.25 8.31 -3.46
N ARG A 8 -10.25 8.38 -4.34
CA ARG A 8 -9.40 7.24 -4.69
C ARG A 8 -8.15 7.25 -3.82
N ILE A 9 -7.93 6.20 -3.04
CA ILE A 9 -6.75 6.05 -2.18
C ILE A 9 -5.89 4.93 -2.75
N MET A 10 -4.69 5.27 -3.21
CA MET A 10 -3.72 4.28 -3.67
C MET A 10 -2.82 3.83 -2.52
N VAL A 11 -2.71 2.53 -2.32
CA VAL A 11 -1.89 1.91 -1.27
C VAL A 11 -0.83 1.05 -1.94
N ALA A 12 0.43 1.45 -1.77
CA ALA A 12 1.57 0.65 -2.22
C ALA A 12 1.80 -0.51 -1.25
N VAL A 13 1.76 -1.73 -1.78
CA VAL A 13 1.94 -2.96 -1.01
C VAL A 13 3.19 -3.70 -1.48
N ASN A 14 3.99 -4.18 -0.52
CA ASN A 14 5.17 -5.00 -0.78
C ASN A 14 5.10 -6.30 0.02
N GLN A 15 5.82 -7.33 -0.44
CA GLN A 15 6.00 -8.60 0.26
C GLN A 15 6.85 -8.41 1.52
N SER A 16 6.59 -9.24 2.53
CA SER A 16 7.42 -9.35 3.72
C SER A 16 8.74 -10.03 3.37
N THR A 17 9.85 -9.38 3.72
CA THR A 17 11.19 -9.98 3.64
C THR A 17 11.44 -11.04 4.72
N ILE A 18 10.66 -11.01 5.82
CA ILE A 18 10.82 -11.94 6.95
C ILE A 18 9.94 -13.18 6.79
N LYS A 19 8.68 -12.99 6.38
CA LYS A 19 7.70 -14.08 6.27
C LYS A 19 7.57 -14.64 4.86
N GLY A 20 8.07 -13.93 3.84
CA GLY A 20 7.91 -14.31 2.44
C GLY A 20 6.46 -14.24 1.97
N TYR A 21 6.22 -14.71 0.75
CA TYR A 21 4.89 -14.84 0.17
C TYR A 21 4.03 -15.84 0.97
N PRO A 22 2.72 -15.60 1.19
CA PRO A 22 1.90 -14.48 0.70
C PRO A 22 1.80 -13.29 1.67
N HIS A 23 2.74 -13.15 2.60
CA HIS A 23 2.64 -12.13 3.65
C HIS A 23 3.08 -10.76 3.16
N ALA A 24 2.25 -9.74 3.36
CA ALA A 24 2.62 -8.35 3.14
C ALA A 24 3.65 -7.85 4.16
N SER A 25 4.41 -6.82 3.78
CA SER A 25 5.33 -6.11 4.67
C SER A 25 4.59 -5.51 5.87
N ILE A 26 5.28 -5.40 7.02
CA ILE A 26 4.69 -4.86 8.25
C ILE A 26 4.24 -3.41 8.03
N SER A 27 5.04 -2.61 7.32
CA SER A 27 4.73 -1.21 7.02
C SER A 27 3.53 -1.06 6.11
N SER A 28 3.43 -1.84 5.02
CA SER A 28 2.27 -1.78 4.11
C SER A 28 0.97 -2.18 4.82
N ARG A 29 1.02 -3.21 5.67
CA ARG A 29 -0.16 -3.63 6.46
C ARG A 29 -0.56 -2.55 7.47
N GLY A 30 0.40 -1.98 8.19
CA GLY A 30 0.15 -0.90 9.15
C GLY A 30 -0.45 0.34 8.49
N ALA A 31 0.06 0.74 7.31
CA ALA A 31 -0.48 1.86 6.55
C ALA A 31 -1.93 1.59 6.10
N PHE A 32 -2.24 0.39 5.63
CA PHE A 32 -3.59 -0.01 5.27
C PHE A 32 -4.56 0.04 6.46
N ASP A 33 -4.19 -0.58 7.58
CA ASP A 33 -5.02 -0.61 8.78
C ASP A 33 -5.25 0.80 9.34
N TRP A 34 -4.23 1.66 9.30
CA TRP A 34 -4.36 3.06 9.72
C TRP A 34 -5.30 3.84 8.80
N THR A 35 -5.17 3.69 7.48
CA THR A 35 -6.04 4.34 6.48
C THR A 35 -7.49 3.94 6.68
N LEU A 36 -7.78 2.65 6.88
CA LEU A 36 -9.14 2.19 7.17
C LEU A 36 -9.68 2.83 8.45
N ARG A 37 -8.89 2.84 9.52
CA ARG A 37 -9.33 3.35 10.83
C ARG A 37 -9.48 4.86 10.88
N LYS A 38 -8.63 5.62 10.19
CA LYS A 38 -8.55 7.09 10.31
C LYS A 38 -9.25 7.83 9.19
N ILE A 39 -9.19 7.30 7.96
CA ILE A 39 -9.73 7.95 6.76
C ILE A 39 -11.09 7.37 6.41
N VAL A 40 -11.17 6.07 6.09
CA VAL A 40 -12.41 5.44 5.61
C VAL A 40 -13.46 5.39 6.72
N ARG A 41 -13.05 5.01 7.95
CA ARG A 41 -13.93 4.86 9.12
C ARG A 41 -15.14 3.99 8.77
N SER A 42 -16.35 4.55 8.86
CA SER A 42 -17.61 3.90 8.48
C SER A 42 -18.11 4.27 7.08
N ASN A 43 -17.46 5.23 6.39
CA ASN A 43 -17.88 5.69 5.07
C ASN A 43 -17.22 4.86 3.96
N THR A 44 -17.62 3.60 3.80
CA THR A 44 -17.02 2.71 2.79
C THR A 44 -17.41 3.07 1.35
N ALA A 45 -18.57 3.71 1.15
CA ALA A 45 -19.05 4.09 -0.18
C ALA A 45 -18.33 5.33 -0.75
N GLY A 46 -17.81 6.20 0.12
CA GLY A 46 -17.11 7.43 -0.27
C GLY A 46 -15.67 7.26 -0.73
N PHE A 47 -15.09 6.06 -0.59
CA PHE A 47 -13.70 5.80 -0.94
C PHE A 47 -13.53 4.58 -1.85
N LYS A 48 -12.58 4.68 -2.77
CA LYS A 48 -12.14 3.58 -3.63
C LYS A 48 -10.67 3.29 -3.37
N LEU A 49 -10.40 2.13 -2.77
CA LEU A 49 -9.04 1.68 -2.48
C LEU A 49 -8.43 1.03 -3.73
N LEU A 50 -7.21 1.45 -4.08
CA LEU A 50 -6.44 0.93 -5.20
C LEU A 50 -5.14 0.34 -4.65
N PHE A 51 -4.91 -0.96 -4.82
CA PHE A 51 -3.67 -1.59 -4.37
C PHE A 51 -2.67 -1.67 -5.51
N LEU A 52 -1.44 -1.22 -5.26
CA LEU A 52 -0.35 -1.29 -6.23
C LEU A 52 0.78 -2.12 -5.63
N HIS A 53 1.05 -3.28 -6.24
CA HIS A 53 2.26 -4.06 -5.97
C HIS A 53 3.19 -3.91 -7.18
N VAL A 54 4.41 -3.42 -6.94
CA VAL A 54 5.44 -3.34 -7.98
C VAL A 54 6.36 -4.54 -7.79
N GLN A 55 6.27 -5.50 -8.70
CA GLN A 55 7.17 -6.64 -8.73
C GLN A 55 8.44 -6.25 -9.50
N VAL A 56 9.57 -6.27 -8.81
CA VAL A 56 10.88 -6.13 -9.46
C VAL A 56 11.31 -7.53 -9.89
N PRO A 57 11.66 -7.76 -11.18
CA PRO A 57 12.23 -9.03 -11.60
C PRO A 57 13.55 -9.25 -10.85
N ASP A 58 13.71 -10.42 -10.25
CA ASP A 58 14.94 -10.81 -9.55
C ASP A 58 16.09 -10.90 -10.57
N GLU A 59 16.89 -9.83 -10.70
CA GLU A 59 18.27 -9.97 -11.15
C GLU A 59 19.10 -10.33 -9.91
N ASP A 60 19.88 -11.40 -10.03
CA ASP A 60 20.64 -12.06 -8.99
C ASP A 60 21.21 -11.16 -7.88
N GLY A 61 20.90 -11.53 -6.65
CA GLY A 61 21.86 -11.52 -5.55
C GLY A 61 22.42 -10.17 -5.11
N SER A 62 21.84 -9.65 -4.03
CA SER A 62 22.64 -9.05 -2.95
C SER A 62 23.61 -7.94 -3.35
N ARG A 63 23.12 -6.84 -3.94
CA ARG A 63 23.81 -5.55 -3.77
C ARG A 63 22.80 -4.48 -3.45
N PHE A 64 23.00 -3.86 -2.29
CA PHE A 64 22.41 -2.63 -1.81
C PHE A 64 22.13 -1.62 -2.96
N SER A 65 21.01 -1.75 -3.65
CA SER A 65 20.44 -0.67 -4.43
C SER A 65 19.47 0.03 -3.51
N LEU A 66 19.90 1.22 -3.08
CA LEU A 66 19.20 2.23 -2.28
C LEU A 66 17.70 1.95 -2.14
N PRO A 67 17.22 1.79 -0.92
CA PRO A 67 15.91 1.26 -0.70
C PRO A 67 14.89 2.22 -1.29
N LEU A 68 14.01 1.66 -2.10
CA LEU A 68 12.68 2.17 -2.40
C LEU A 68 11.84 2.21 -1.11
N PHE A 69 12.36 2.84 -0.04
CA PHE A 69 11.67 3.17 1.21
C PHE A 69 10.77 4.41 1.05
N ILE A 70 10.81 5.07 -0.11
CA ILE A 70 10.08 6.31 -0.37
C ILE A 70 8.97 6.03 -1.39
N LEU A 71 8.04 5.16 -1.03
CA LEU A 71 6.63 5.44 -1.29
C LEU A 71 5.84 5.20 0.00
N THR A 72 6.39 5.70 1.11
CA THR A 72 5.58 5.99 2.29
C THR A 72 4.58 7.04 1.84
N VAL A 73 3.31 6.61 1.76
CA VAL A 73 2.07 7.39 1.64
C VAL A 73 2.33 8.91 1.67
N VAL A 74 2.57 9.51 0.50
CA VAL A 74 2.54 10.95 0.36
C VAL A 74 1.06 11.33 0.27
N PHE A 75 0.57 12.00 1.32
CA PHE A 75 -0.72 12.69 1.30
C PHE A 75 -0.65 13.93 0.41
#